data_AF-A0A2S8FZG9-F1
#
_entry.id   AF-A0A2S8FZG9-F1
#
_cell.length_a   1.000
_cell.length_b   1.000
_cell.length_c   1.000
_cell.angle_alpha   90.00
_cell.angle_beta   90.00
_cell.angle_gamma   90.00
#
_symmetry.space_group_name_H-M   'P 1'
#
loop_
_entity.id
_entity.type
_entity.pdbx_description
1 polymer ?
#
loop_
_entity_poly.entity_id
_entity_poly.type
_entity_poly.pdbx_seq_one_letter_code
_entity_poly.pdbx_strand_id
1 'polypeptide(L)'
;MAADLFSNFKDSELVLGLVGAVGAKLDETSVFLTNRLRALGYSVREIHVSSEVIPLFVDTSDIPESRGYERISQLMQAGNEARQKALDNSLLALGIATRIHRLRNQEDGRPAPKKRMAYIVRSLKRPEEVKRLREIYGTGFYLIAAHCDPGRREGRLTGYYDMSSEQAQDLIERDFDDKEQYGQRLNKTFSLADFFIRIDAVDQAEEETIKQEVLRLTNIMFGHPFTTPTFDEYAMYFAFAAALRSADLSRQVGAVIAKNSQVLSHGANDSPAYGGGLYWPIVEEGKVCEPDNGRDYNRTIATPSGEHTGYDSNRIERDRIIEGIVSKVPESDRSQLRELLKRSQIADLTEYGRVVHAEMEALLSCGRAGVSPLGGTLYSTTFPCHNCAKHIIAAGIERVVYIEPYPKSKALEFHDDSVHFGFQKVEKKVNFEPFVGVGPRRFFDLFSYRHGSGRDVERQQDGYALTWNESEASLKLQMSPFSYLELEQLALKQIQIHELQGRENHE
;
A
#
# COMPACT_ATOMS: atom_id res chain seq x y z
N MET A 1 9.46 22.48 37.21
CA MET A 1 9.42 21.15 36.58
C MET A 1 10.19 21.25 35.28
N ALA A 2 11.34 20.58 35.17
CA ALA A 2 12.03 20.47 33.89
C ALA A 2 11.08 19.75 32.93
N ALA A 3 10.68 20.40 31.84
CA ALA A 3 9.95 19.72 30.78
C ALA A 3 10.81 18.54 30.31
N ASP A 4 10.23 17.34 30.27
CA ASP A 4 10.94 16.17 29.77
C ASP A 4 11.39 16.45 28.34
N LEU A 5 12.70 16.71 28.17
CA LEU A 5 13.32 17.01 26.87
C LEU A 5 13.17 15.85 25.88
N PHE A 6 12.76 14.68 26.35
CA PHE A 6 12.63 13.46 25.55
C PHE A 6 11.18 13.08 25.24
N SER A 7 10.16 13.73 25.84
CA SER A 7 8.77 13.27 25.71
C SER A 7 7.72 14.39 25.65
N ASN A 8 7.73 15.22 24.60
CA ASN A 8 6.54 15.88 24.04
C ASN A 8 6.95 16.92 22.99
N PHE A 9 6.90 16.55 21.71
CA PHE A 9 7.03 17.49 20.61
C PHE A 9 5.63 17.93 20.18
N LYS A 10 4.94 18.72 21.03
CA LYS A 10 3.54 19.14 20.78
C LYS A 10 3.35 19.82 19.42
N ASP A 11 4.35 20.57 18.97
CA ASP A 11 4.35 21.28 17.69
C ASP A 11 5.19 20.56 16.61
N SER A 12 5.27 19.23 16.68
CA SER A 12 6.05 18.39 15.75
C SER A 12 5.65 18.60 14.29
N GLU A 13 6.64 18.46 13.41
CA GLU A 13 6.46 18.46 11.96
C GLU A 13 5.73 17.20 11.49
N LEU A 14 5.12 17.29 10.31
CA LEU A 14 4.36 16.21 9.69
C LEU A 14 4.75 16.04 8.23
N VAL A 15 4.95 14.81 7.77
CA VAL A 15 5.16 14.51 6.35
C VAL A 15 4.08 13.54 5.89
N LEU A 16 3.30 13.96 4.90
CA LEU A 16 2.23 13.17 4.29
C LEU A 16 2.65 12.78 2.87
N GLY A 17 2.81 11.50 2.61
CA GLY A 17 2.95 10.97 1.26
C GLY A 17 1.59 10.67 0.66
N LEU A 18 1.31 11.13 -0.57
CA LEU A 18 0.12 10.73 -1.31
C LEU A 18 0.49 9.66 -2.34
N VAL A 19 -0.28 8.57 -2.36
CA VAL A 19 -0.21 7.52 -3.39
C VAL A 19 -1.57 7.38 -4.05
N GLY A 20 -1.59 7.39 -5.38
CA GLY A 20 -2.80 7.25 -6.18
C GLY A 20 -2.43 6.91 -7.61
N ALA A 21 -3.39 6.32 -8.33
CA ALA A 21 -3.17 5.95 -9.73
C ALA A 21 -3.02 7.18 -10.63
N VAL A 22 -2.36 6.99 -11.78
CA VAL A 22 -2.38 7.94 -12.88
C VAL A 22 -3.82 8.30 -13.24
N GLY A 23 -4.08 9.58 -13.48
CA GLY A 23 -5.44 10.07 -13.70
C GLY A 23 -6.29 10.16 -12.44
N ALA A 24 -5.79 9.87 -11.23
CA ALA A 24 -6.53 10.11 -9.99
C ALA A 24 -6.44 11.58 -9.53
N LYS A 25 -7.51 12.11 -8.90
CA LYS A 25 -7.63 13.50 -8.41
C LYS A 25 -6.90 13.74 -7.08
N LEU A 26 -5.59 13.47 -7.06
CA LEU A 26 -4.77 13.72 -5.87
C LEU A 26 -4.71 15.21 -5.47
N ASP A 27 -4.95 16.12 -6.41
CA ASP A 27 -5.00 17.56 -6.16
C ASP A 27 -6.13 17.93 -5.17
N GLU A 28 -7.33 17.37 -5.37
CA GLU A 28 -8.49 17.63 -4.49
C GLU A 28 -8.24 17.12 -3.06
N THR A 29 -7.62 15.94 -2.95
CA THR A 29 -7.17 15.39 -1.66
C THR A 29 -6.21 16.33 -0.94
N SER A 30 -5.23 16.86 -1.68
CA SER A 30 -4.24 17.78 -1.13
C SER A 30 -4.88 19.07 -0.62
N VAL A 31 -5.90 19.58 -1.34
CA VAL A 31 -6.68 20.75 -0.91
C VAL A 31 -7.45 20.47 0.38
N PHE A 32 -8.15 19.34 0.48
CA PHE A 32 -8.89 18.98 1.69
C PHE A 32 -7.97 18.79 2.90
N LEU A 33 -6.86 18.07 2.72
CA LEU A 33 -5.85 17.92 3.77
C LEU A 33 -5.24 19.26 4.19
N THR A 34 -4.90 20.12 3.23
CA THR A 34 -4.34 21.44 3.49
C THR A 34 -5.30 22.29 4.33
N ASN A 35 -6.57 22.35 3.95
CA ASN A 35 -7.58 23.11 4.68
C ASN A 35 -7.74 22.58 6.11
N ARG A 36 -7.77 21.25 6.26
CA ARG A 36 -7.94 20.64 7.58
C ARG A 36 -6.72 20.83 8.49
N LEU A 37 -5.51 20.69 7.96
CA LEU A 37 -4.27 20.94 8.70
C LEU A 37 -4.14 22.41 9.13
N ARG A 38 -4.53 23.36 8.26
CA ARG A 38 -4.59 24.78 8.61
C ARG A 38 -5.55 25.06 9.77
N ALA A 39 -6.71 24.41 9.81
CA ALA A 39 -7.63 24.52 10.93
C ALA A 39 -7.03 24.02 12.26
N LEU A 40 -6.12 23.04 12.21
CA LEU A 40 -5.34 22.53 13.35
C LEU A 40 -4.07 23.38 13.65
N GLY A 41 -3.93 24.54 13.00
CA GLY A 41 -2.82 25.46 13.22
C GLY A 41 -1.52 25.10 12.49
N TYR A 42 -1.57 24.25 11.47
CA TYR A 42 -0.38 23.90 10.68
C TYR A 42 -0.20 24.81 9.46
N SER A 43 1.05 25.19 9.21
CA SER A 43 1.48 25.67 7.90
C SER A 43 1.70 24.47 6.99
N VAL A 44 1.27 24.57 5.74
CA VAL A 44 1.31 23.44 4.79
C VAL A 44 2.11 23.82 3.56
N ARG A 45 3.03 22.94 3.15
CA ARG A 45 3.79 23.06 1.91
C ARG A 45 3.65 21.79 1.08
N GLU A 46 3.19 21.94 -0.15
CA GLU A 46 3.17 20.84 -1.12
C GLU A 46 4.56 20.69 -1.78
N ILE A 47 4.92 19.43 -2.06
CA ILE A 47 6.12 19.02 -2.78
C ILE A 47 5.69 18.09 -3.91
N HIS A 48 5.88 18.54 -5.14
CA HIS A 48 5.57 17.74 -6.32
C HIS A 48 6.80 16.97 -6.78
N VAL A 49 6.76 15.64 -6.67
CA VAL A 49 7.88 14.78 -7.07
C VAL A 49 8.24 15.00 -8.54
N SER A 50 7.24 15.04 -9.42
CA SER A 50 7.46 15.18 -10.85
C SER A 50 8.08 16.51 -11.28
N SER A 51 7.79 17.61 -10.60
CA SER A 51 8.22 18.96 -11.02
C SER A 51 9.26 19.61 -10.10
N GLU A 52 9.45 19.11 -8.87
CA GLU A 52 10.42 19.67 -7.92
C GLU A 52 11.54 18.69 -7.54
N VAL A 53 11.34 17.38 -7.76
CA VAL A 53 12.29 16.34 -7.31
C VAL A 53 12.98 15.66 -8.48
N ILE A 54 12.24 15.18 -9.49
CA ILE A 54 12.84 14.60 -10.71
C ILE A 54 13.85 15.54 -11.37
N PRO A 55 13.57 16.86 -11.53
CA PRO A 55 14.52 17.79 -12.14
C PRO A 55 15.83 18.00 -11.37
N LEU A 56 15.95 17.46 -10.15
CA LEU A 56 17.21 17.47 -9.41
C LEU A 56 18.23 16.48 -9.98
N PHE A 57 17.78 15.49 -10.77
CA PHE A 57 18.60 14.35 -11.19
C PHE A 57 18.70 14.19 -12.71
N VAL A 58 17.70 14.67 -13.44
CA VAL A 58 17.62 14.55 -14.90
C VAL A 58 17.08 15.85 -15.47
N ASP A 59 17.52 16.18 -16.69
CA ASP A 59 16.96 17.32 -17.41
C ASP A 59 15.54 16.99 -17.87
N THR A 60 14.59 17.86 -17.53
CA THR A 60 13.17 17.73 -17.89
C THR A 60 12.70 18.89 -18.75
N SER A 61 13.62 19.74 -19.24
CA SER A 61 13.29 20.95 -20.01
C SER A 61 12.61 20.63 -21.35
N ASP A 62 12.96 19.51 -21.97
CA ASP A 62 12.37 19.04 -23.23
C ASP A 62 11.00 18.36 -23.08
N ILE A 63 10.53 18.12 -21.85
CA ILE A 63 9.24 17.45 -21.62
C ILE A 63 8.09 18.43 -21.94
N PRO A 64 7.15 18.07 -22.84
CA PRO A 64 6.05 18.96 -23.24
C PRO A 64 5.28 19.51 -22.05
N GLU A 65 5.00 20.81 -22.04
CA GLU A 65 4.12 21.44 -21.05
C GLU A 65 2.65 21.03 -21.23
N SER A 66 2.28 20.67 -22.46
CA SER A 66 0.93 20.22 -22.79
C SER A 66 0.56 18.95 -22.01
N ARG A 67 -0.67 18.93 -21.53
CA ARG A 67 -1.24 17.75 -20.88
C ARG A 67 -1.50 16.70 -21.95
N GLY A 68 -1.25 15.43 -21.62
CA GLY A 68 -1.45 14.33 -22.56
C GLY A 68 -0.55 13.15 -22.25
N TYR A 69 -0.67 12.13 -23.09
CA TYR A 69 0.05 10.87 -22.96
C TYR A 69 1.58 11.08 -22.91
N GLU A 70 2.12 11.87 -23.84
CA GLU A 70 3.57 12.09 -23.98
C GLU A 70 4.19 12.69 -22.71
N ARG A 71 3.57 13.73 -22.14
CA ARG A 71 4.05 14.36 -20.91
C ARG A 71 4.10 13.38 -19.75
N ILE A 72 3.05 12.58 -19.54
CA ILE A 72 3.00 11.62 -18.43
C ILE A 72 4.04 10.52 -18.66
N SER A 73 4.07 9.94 -19.85
CA SER A 73 4.99 8.85 -20.20
C SER A 73 6.46 9.28 -20.08
N GLN A 74 6.80 10.49 -20.53
CA GLN A 74 8.15 11.04 -20.40
C GLN A 74 8.54 11.35 -18.95
N LEU A 75 7.60 11.84 -18.11
CA LEU A 75 7.86 12.02 -16.68
C LEU A 75 8.08 10.68 -15.96
N MET A 76 7.34 9.63 -16.34
CA MET A 76 7.58 8.26 -15.85
C MET A 76 8.99 7.80 -16.25
N GLN A 77 9.37 8.03 -17.51
CA GLN A 77 10.69 7.69 -18.03
C GLN A 77 11.81 8.45 -17.32
N ALA A 78 11.66 9.76 -17.11
CA ALA A 78 12.62 10.59 -16.39
C ALA A 78 12.81 10.09 -14.94
N GLY A 79 11.73 9.66 -14.30
CA GLY A 79 11.79 9.03 -12.97
C GLY A 79 12.50 7.67 -12.98
N ASN A 80 12.34 6.86 -14.03
CA ASN A 80 13.08 5.60 -14.21
C ASN A 80 14.57 5.88 -14.44
N GLU A 81 14.89 6.83 -15.32
CA GLU A 81 16.26 7.25 -15.67
C GLU A 81 17.01 7.78 -14.46
N ALA A 82 16.39 8.66 -13.65
CA ALA A 82 16.98 9.17 -12.42
C ALA A 82 17.43 8.02 -11.50
N ARG A 83 16.54 7.04 -11.26
CA ARG A 83 16.84 5.87 -10.41
C ARG A 83 17.88 4.95 -11.03
N GLN A 84 17.87 4.79 -12.35
CA GLN A 84 18.87 4.00 -13.08
C GLN A 84 20.26 4.62 -13.00
N LYS A 85 20.40 5.93 -13.23
CA LYS A 85 21.68 6.67 -13.14
C LYS A 85 22.30 6.55 -11.75
N ALA A 86 21.48 6.58 -10.69
CA ALA A 86 21.96 6.44 -9.32
C ALA A 86 22.08 4.99 -8.84
N LEU A 87 21.58 4.00 -9.62
CA LEU A 87 21.42 2.61 -9.20
C LEU A 87 20.67 2.46 -7.85
N ASP A 88 19.71 3.36 -7.57
CA ASP A 88 18.95 3.39 -6.31
C ASP A 88 17.45 3.63 -6.58
N ASN A 89 16.62 2.63 -6.27
CA ASN A 89 15.17 2.72 -6.41
C ASN A 89 14.50 3.68 -5.42
N SER A 90 15.21 4.11 -4.38
CA SER A 90 14.73 5.06 -3.38
C SER A 90 15.22 6.49 -3.59
N LEU A 91 15.93 6.78 -4.69
CA LEU A 91 16.55 8.08 -4.97
C LEU A 91 15.56 9.24 -4.84
N LEU A 92 14.34 9.10 -5.34
CA LEU A 92 13.34 10.18 -5.30
C LEU A 92 12.93 10.52 -3.86
N ALA A 93 12.96 9.57 -2.92
CA ALA A 93 12.76 9.87 -1.49
C ALA A 93 13.90 10.70 -0.90
N LEU A 94 15.15 10.45 -1.29
CA LEU A 94 16.28 11.31 -0.91
C LEU A 94 16.12 12.72 -1.48
N GLY A 95 15.64 12.82 -2.73
CA GLY A 95 15.33 14.10 -3.38
C GLY A 95 14.23 14.87 -2.66
N ILE A 96 13.17 14.19 -2.20
CA ILE A 96 12.11 14.78 -1.36
C ILE A 96 12.70 15.31 -0.05
N ALA A 97 13.49 14.50 0.66
CA ALA A 97 14.11 14.92 1.92
C ALA A 97 15.05 16.11 1.73
N THR A 98 15.80 16.11 0.63
CA THR A 98 16.66 17.23 0.22
C THR A 98 15.86 18.49 -0.10
N ARG A 99 14.69 18.35 -0.75
CA ARG A 99 13.79 19.47 -1.01
C ARG A 99 13.23 20.05 0.29
N ILE A 100 12.79 19.20 1.21
CA ILE A 100 12.33 19.61 2.56
C ILE A 100 13.46 20.35 3.29
N HIS A 101 14.66 19.78 3.29
CA HIS A 101 15.84 20.39 3.90
C HIS A 101 16.13 21.80 3.35
N ARG A 102 16.13 21.96 2.02
CA ARG A 102 16.35 23.26 1.35
C ARG A 102 15.27 24.30 1.65
N LEU A 103 14.06 23.87 2.01
CA LEU A 103 12.97 24.76 2.41
C LEU A 103 13.10 25.23 3.87
N ARG A 104 14.06 24.72 4.65
CA ARG A 104 14.34 25.17 6.02
C ARG A 104 15.15 26.47 5.98
N ASN A 105 14.69 27.50 6.69
CA ASN A 105 15.47 28.72 6.87
C ASN A 105 16.64 28.39 7.80
N GLN A 106 17.87 28.65 7.37
CA GLN A 106 19.06 28.46 8.18
C GLN A 106 19.35 29.77 8.92
N GLU A 107 18.77 29.98 10.11
CA GLU A 107 19.05 31.20 10.89
C GLU A 107 20.51 31.26 11.37
N ASP A 108 21.22 30.12 11.48
CA ASP A 108 22.63 30.04 11.90
C ASP A 108 23.44 28.94 11.15
N GLY A 109 23.05 28.59 9.92
CA GLY A 109 23.71 27.52 9.14
C GLY A 109 23.42 26.09 9.62
N ARG A 110 22.64 25.92 10.71
CA ARG A 110 22.15 24.61 11.19
C ARG A 110 20.66 24.44 10.90
N PRO A 111 20.21 23.25 10.46
CA PRO A 111 18.78 22.97 10.29
C PRO A 111 18.09 23.00 11.65
N ALA A 112 16.94 23.68 11.70
CA ALA A 112 16.06 23.70 12.85
C ALA A 112 14.69 23.09 12.50
N PRO A 113 14.01 22.46 13.47
CA PRO A 113 12.66 21.96 13.26
C PRO A 113 11.69 23.14 13.11
N LYS A 114 10.71 23.02 12.20
CA LYS A 114 9.67 24.04 12.03
C LYS A 114 8.43 23.71 12.86
N LYS A 115 8.01 24.61 13.74
CA LYS A 115 6.80 24.40 14.55
C LYS A 115 5.57 24.28 13.65
N ARG A 116 4.78 23.20 13.85
CA ARG A 116 3.52 22.93 13.14
C ARG A 116 3.63 23.11 11.62
N MET A 117 4.69 22.55 11.02
CA MET A 117 4.83 22.49 9.56
C MET A 117 4.42 21.12 9.05
N ALA A 118 3.58 21.08 8.02
CA ALA A 118 3.22 19.86 7.30
C ALA A 118 3.71 19.94 5.85
N TYR A 119 4.33 18.85 5.40
CA TYR A 119 4.75 18.67 4.01
C TYR A 119 3.87 17.62 3.36
N ILE A 120 3.22 17.96 2.24
CA ILE A 120 2.41 17.01 1.45
C ILE A 120 3.19 16.67 0.17
N VAL A 121 3.56 15.40 0.02
CA VAL A 121 4.38 14.90 -1.09
C VAL A 121 3.47 14.22 -2.12
N ARG A 122 3.43 14.74 -3.35
CA ARG A 122 2.61 14.24 -4.46
C ARG A 122 3.48 13.85 -5.66
N SER A 123 3.48 12.61 -6.16
CA SER A 123 2.96 11.37 -5.59
C SER A 123 4.08 10.35 -5.47
N LEU A 124 3.98 9.42 -4.52
CA LEU A 124 4.90 8.29 -4.38
C LEU A 124 4.42 7.12 -5.24
N LYS A 125 5.37 6.42 -5.88
CA LYS A 125 5.06 5.36 -6.86
C LYS A 125 5.80 4.05 -6.58
N ARG A 126 6.70 4.04 -5.58
CA ARG A 126 7.47 2.84 -5.22
C ARG A 126 7.54 2.52 -3.73
N PRO A 127 7.56 1.21 -3.38
CA PRO A 127 7.78 0.77 -2.00
C PRO A 127 9.09 1.27 -1.39
N GLU A 128 10.15 1.35 -2.20
CA GLU A 128 11.48 1.77 -1.74
C GLU A 128 11.49 3.25 -1.33
N GLU A 129 10.72 4.10 -2.03
CA GLU A 129 10.54 5.52 -1.68
C GLU A 129 9.82 5.66 -0.34
N VAL A 130 8.72 4.92 -0.17
CA VAL A 130 7.94 4.90 1.08
C VAL A 130 8.80 4.40 2.25
N LYS A 131 9.57 3.33 2.04
CA LYS A 131 10.46 2.77 3.05
C LYS A 131 11.52 3.80 3.47
N ARG A 132 12.18 4.45 2.50
CA ARG A 132 13.19 5.48 2.77
C ARG A 132 12.62 6.69 3.49
N LEU A 133 11.42 7.16 3.12
CA LEU A 133 10.77 8.26 3.84
C LEU A 133 10.40 7.88 5.28
N ARG A 134 10.00 6.62 5.51
CA ARG A 134 9.79 6.09 6.87
C ARG A 134 11.07 5.99 7.67
N GLU A 135 12.19 5.64 7.04
CA GLU A 135 13.51 5.64 7.68
C GLU A 135 13.91 7.06 8.10
N ILE A 136 13.66 8.06 7.27
CA ILE A 136 14.02 9.47 7.52
C ILE A 136 13.11 10.13 8.56
N TYR A 137 11.79 9.96 8.42
CA TYR A 137 10.78 10.72 9.18
C TYR A 137 10.06 9.89 10.27
N GLY A 138 10.34 8.60 10.36
CA GLY A 138 9.86 7.71 11.42
C GLY A 138 8.34 7.75 11.62
N THR A 139 7.92 8.06 12.84
CA THR A 139 6.52 8.18 13.26
C THR A 139 5.80 9.39 12.67
N GLY A 140 6.54 10.41 12.20
CA GLY A 140 5.99 11.63 11.59
C GLY A 140 5.62 11.49 10.12
N PHE A 141 5.90 10.34 9.50
CA PHE A 141 5.49 10.05 8.13
C PHE A 141 4.23 9.17 8.08
N TYR A 142 3.26 9.65 7.31
CA TYR A 142 2.05 8.90 6.97
C TYR A 142 1.89 8.83 5.45
N LEU A 143 1.64 7.63 4.96
CA LEU A 143 1.24 7.39 3.58
C LEU A 143 -0.28 7.34 3.47
N ILE A 144 -0.87 8.15 2.61
CA ILE A 144 -2.31 8.19 2.34
C ILE A 144 -2.55 7.67 0.93
N ALA A 145 -3.27 6.56 0.86
CA ALA A 145 -3.72 5.93 -0.37
C ALA A 145 -5.08 6.46 -0.80
N ALA A 146 -5.12 6.92 -2.05
CA ALA A 146 -6.28 7.54 -2.64
C ALA A 146 -6.93 6.60 -3.66
N HIS A 147 -8.07 6.01 -3.29
CA HIS A 147 -8.85 5.14 -4.15
C HIS A 147 -9.63 5.93 -5.20
N CYS A 148 -9.52 5.48 -6.44
CA CYS A 148 -10.28 5.98 -7.58
C CYS A 148 -10.84 4.77 -8.34
N ASP A 149 -12.11 4.85 -8.74
CA ASP A 149 -12.74 3.88 -9.63
C ASP A 149 -11.97 3.80 -10.98
N PRO A 150 -11.69 2.60 -11.52
CA PRO A 150 -10.96 2.44 -12.77
C PRO A 150 -11.69 3.00 -13.98
N GLY A 151 -13.01 2.85 -14.07
CA GLY A 151 -13.80 3.38 -15.17
C GLY A 151 -13.79 4.90 -15.17
N ARG A 152 -13.92 5.52 -13.99
CA ARG A 152 -13.77 6.97 -13.81
C ARG A 152 -12.35 7.44 -14.16
N ARG A 153 -11.33 6.66 -13.82
CA ARG A 153 -9.93 6.94 -14.14
C ARG A 153 -9.68 6.91 -15.65
N GLU A 154 -10.10 5.85 -16.33
CA GLU A 154 -9.97 5.71 -17.78
C GLU A 154 -10.73 6.84 -18.49
N GLY A 155 -11.98 7.11 -18.10
CA GLY A 155 -12.78 8.21 -18.64
C GLY A 155 -12.13 9.59 -18.44
N ARG A 156 -11.33 9.78 -17.38
CA ARG A 156 -10.58 11.02 -17.17
C ARG A 156 -9.36 11.10 -18.07
N LEU A 157 -8.61 10.01 -18.24
CA LEU A 157 -7.46 9.97 -19.14
C LEU A 157 -7.89 10.22 -20.59
N THR A 158 -8.99 9.61 -21.02
CA THR A 158 -9.50 9.80 -22.39
C THR A 158 -10.18 11.16 -22.57
N GLY A 159 -11.02 11.59 -21.62
CA GLY A 159 -11.80 12.82 -21.75
C GLY A 159 -11.04 14.11 -21.40
N TYR A 160 -10.32 14.14 -20.28
CA TYR A 160 -9.66 15.37 -19.78
C TYR A 160 -8.24 15.53 -20.30
N TYR A 161 -7.52 14.42 -20.50
CA TYR A 161 -6.15 14.43 -21.01
C TYR A 161 -6.07 14.13 -22.51
N ASP A 162 -7.22 14.00 -23.20
CA ASP A 162 -7.34 13.81 -24.65
C ASP A 162 -6.48 12.63 -25.17
N MET A 163 -6.57 11.49 -24.48
CA MET A 163 -5.82 10.28 -24.82
C MET A 163 -6.72 9.26 -25.52
N SER A 164 -6.14 8.42 -26.39
CA SER A 164 -6.84 7.21 -26.85
C SER A 164 -7.01 6.20 -25.71
N SER A 165 -7.99 5.29 -25.82
CA SER A 165 -8.16 4.20 -24.84
C SER A 165 -6.89 3.33 -24.73
N GLU A 166 -6.19 3.09 -25.85
CA GLU A 166 -4.93 2.35 -25.85
C GLU A 166 -3.82 3.08 -25.06
N GLN A 167 -3.69 4.40 -25.25
CA GLN A 167 -2.74 5.23 -24.51
C GLN A 167 -3.07 5.28 -23.00
N ALA A 168 -4.35 5.40 -22.67
CA ALA A 168 -4.80 5.39 -21.27
C ALA A 168 -4.49 4.04 -20.61
N GLN A 169 -4.76 2.94 -21.30
CA GLN A 169 -4.48 1.59 -20.80
C GLN A 169 -2.99 1.34 -20.61
N ASP A 170 -2.14 1.77 -21.57
CA ASP A 170 -0.69 1.69 -21.45
C ASP A 170 -0.18 2.39 -20.17
N LEU A 171 -0.59 3.65 -19.94
CA LEU A 171 -0.19 4.38 -18.73
C LEU A 171 -0.70 3.71 -17.46
N ILE A 172 -1.92 3.18 -17.47
CA ILE A 172 -2.51 2.48 -16.32
C ILE A 172 -1.70 1.23 -15.99
N GLU A 173 -1.35 0.41 -16.99
CA GLU A 173 -0.59 -0.82 -16.79
C GLU A 173 0.83 -0.53 -16.33
N ARG A 174 1.46 0.49 -16.93
CA ARG A 174 2.81 0.91 -16.61
C ARG A 174 2.89 1.54 -15.21
N ASP A 175 1.91 2.32 -14.79
CA ASP A 175 1.84 2.85 -13.41
C ASP A 175 1.64 1.73 -12.38
N PHE A 176 0.81 0.74 -12.73
CA PHE A 176 0.43 -0.34 -11.82
C PHE A 176 1.61 -1.25 -11.42
N ASP A 177 2.29 -1.85 -12.40
CA ASP A 177 3.39 -2.80 -12.18
C ASP A 177 4.31 -2.92 -13.42
N ASP A 178 5.03 -1.84 -13.73
CA ASP A 178 5.98 -1.76 -14.85
C ASP A 178 7.00 -2.90 -14.78
N LYS A 179 7.20 -3.70 -15.83
CA LYS A 179 8.12 -4.85 -15.79
C LYS A 179 9.60 -4.47 -15.73
N GLU A 180 9.94 -3.20 -15.95
CA GLU A 180 11.30 -2.70 -15.79
C GLU A 180 11.77 -2.70 -14.32
N GLN A 181 13.07 -2.91 -14.09
CA GLN A 181 13.69 -2.89 -12.76
C GLN A 181 13.44 -1.55 -12.04
N TYR A 182 13.64 -0.45 -12.77
CA TYR A 182 13.41 0.91 -12.33
C TYR A 182 12.03 1.44 -12.74
N GLY A 183 11.05 0.59 -13.06
CA GLY A 183 9.69 1.03 -13.41
C GLY A 183 8.83 1.46 -12.21
N GLN A 184 7.55 1.80 -12.42
CA GLN A 184 6.61 2.08 -11.33
C GLN A 184 6.05 0.81 -10.69
N ARG A 185 5.66 0.88 -9.41
CA ARG A 185 5.15 -0.25 -8.62
C ARG A 185 4.00 0.22 -7.73
N LEU A 186 3.00 0.87 -8.33
CA LEU A 186 1.87 1.44 -7.58
C LEU A 186 1.18 0.39 -6.72
N ASN A 187 0.93 -0.81 -7.25
CA ASN A 187 0.23 -1.88 -6.54
C ASN A 187 0.85 -2.20 -5.16
N LYS A 188 2.18 -2.36 -5.13
CA LYS A 188 2.96 -2.64 -3.91
C LYS A 188 3.10 -1.41 -3.03
N THR A 189 3.10 -0.21 -3.62
CA THR A 189 3.22 1.04 -2.87
C THR A 189 1.93 1.37 -2.13
N PHE A 190 0.80 1.13 -2.78
CA PHE A 190 -0.51 1.43 -2.27
C PHE A 190 -0.87 0.60 -1.03
N SER A 191 -0.49 -0.69 -1.02
CA SER A 191 -0.72 -1.59 0.12
C SER A 191 0.03 -1.20 1.39
N LEU A 192 1.07 -0.35 1.25
CA LEU A 192 1.83 0.16 2.37
C LEU A 192 1.14 1.32 3.09
N ALA A 193 0.01 1.83 2.61
CA ALA A 193 -0.59 3.03 3.16
C ALA A 193 -1.04 2.90 4.63
N ASP A 194 -0.89 4.01 5.33
CA ASP A 194 -1.29 4.18 6.72
C ASP A 194 -2.78 4.61 6.81
N PHE A 195 -3.30 5.23 5.75
CA PHE A 195 -4.72 5.56 5.59
C PHE A 195 -5.18 5.34 4.16
N PHE A 196 -6.45 4.96 4.00
CA PHE A 196 -7.11 4.78 2.72
C PHE A 196 -8.34 5.68 2.64
N ILE A 197 -8.47 6.45 1.57
CA ILE A 197 -9.54 7.43 1.37
C ILE A 197 -10.11 7.37 -0.05
N ARG A 198 -11.34 7.84 -0.22
CA ARG A 198 -11.95 8.04 -1.54
C ARG A 198 -11.59 9.41 -2.11
N ILE A 199 -11.43 9.50 -3.43
CA ILE A 199 -10.98 10.76 -4.07
C ILE A 199 -11.69 11.10 -5.39
N ASP A 200 -12.74 10.36 -5.73
CA ASP A 200 -13.38 10.43 -7.03
C ASP A 200 -14.87 10.79 -6.94
N ALA A 201 -15.22 11.74 -6.07
CA ALA A 201 -16.58 12.23 -5.91
C ALA A 201 -17.22 12.67 -7.25
N VAL A 202 -18.43 12.19 -7.52
CA VAL A 202 -19.24 12.60 -8.69
C VAL A 202 -20.36 13.59 -8.36
N ASP A 203 -20.72 13.70 -7.09
CA ASP A 203 -21.75 14.59 -6.60
C ASP A 203 -21.36 15.22 -5.25
N GLN A 204 -22.22 16.14 -4.78
CA GLN A 204 -22.01 16.84 -3.52
C GLN A 204 -22.02 15.90 -2.30
N ALA A 205 -22.75 14.78 -2.35
CA ALA A 205 -22.83 13.84 -1.24
C ALA A 205 -21.54 13.01 -1.13
N GLU A 206 -21.00 12.54 -2.26
CA GLU A 206 -19.68 11.89 -2.31
C GLU A 206 -18.58 12.87 -1.89
N GLU A 207 -18.63 14.15 -2.32
CA GLU A 207 -17.64 15.16 -1.91
C GLU A 207 -17.67 15.40 -0.40
N GLU A 208 -18.86 15.54 0.19
CA GLU A 208 -19.02 15.68 1.64
C GLU A 208 -18.50 14.44 2.37
N THR A 209 -18.72 13.26 1.82
CA THR A 209 -18.21 12.02 2.39
C THR A 209 -16.68 12.00 2.45
N ILE A 210 -16.00 12.44 1.38
CA ILE A 210 -14.53 12.57 1.37
C ILE A 210 -14.06 13.58 2.42
N LYS A 211 -14.74 14.71 2.57
CA LYS A 211 -14.43 15.71 3.61
C LYS A 211 -14.53 15.11 5.01
N GLN A 212 -15.57 14.31 5.27
CA GLN A 212 -15.75 13.61 6.55
C GLN A 212 -14.67 12.55 6.78
N GLU A 213 -14.22 11.84 5.75
CA GLU A 213 -13.09 10.90 5.84
C GLU A 213 -11.79 11.62 6.22
N VAL A 214 -11.47 12.73 5.57
CA VAL A 214 -10.30 13.56 5.87
C VAL A 214 -10.39 14.16 7.28
N LEU A 215 -11.58 14.63 7.69
CA LEU A 215 -11.84 15.12 9.04
C LEU A 215 -11.57 14.02 10.07
N ARG A 216 -12.13 12.83 9.86
CA ARG A 216 -11.94 11.70 10.78
C ARG A 216 -10.47 11.27 10.85
N LEU A 217 -9.80 11.16 9.70
CA LEU A 217 -8.38 10.83 9.60
C LEU A 217 -7.53 11.80 10.44
N THR A 218 -7.73 13.10 10.24
CA THR A 218 -6.97 14.11 11.00
C THR A 218 -7.32 14.09 12.48
N ASN A 219 -8.57 13.90 12.87
CA ASN A 219 -8.94 13.73 14.28
C ASN A 219 -8.19 12.56 14.93
N ILE A 220 -8.03 11.44 14.23
CA ILE A 220 -7.26 10.28 14.71
C ILE A 220 -5.77 10.62 14.84
N MET A 221 -5.18 11.22 13.81
CA MET A 221 -3.77 11.62 13.80
C MET A 221 -3.43 12.57 14.96
N PHE A 222 -4.35 13.45 15.31
CA PHE A 222 -4.22 14.45 16.38
C PHE A 222 -4.76 13.95 17.73
N GLY A 223 -5.02 12.65 17.86
CA GLY A 223 -5.37 12.01 19.12
C GLY A 223 -6.68 12.50 19.71
N HIS A 224 -7.72 12.66 18.88
CA HIS A 224 -9.07 12.92 19.37
C HIS A 224 -9.52 11.80 20.32
N PRO A 225 -9.93 12.12 21.57
CA PRO A 225 -10.10 11.13 22.63
C PRO A 225 -11.19 10.09 22.34
N PHE A 226 -12.23 10.48 21.60
CA PHE A 226 -13.42 9.67 21.39
C PHE A 226 -13.56 9.12 19.96
N THR A 227 -12.55 9.31 19.11
CA THR A 227 -12.58 8.70 17.76
C THR A 227 -12.09 7.27 17.86
N THR A 228 -13.02 6.32 17.81
CA THR A 228 -12.78 4.88 17.86
C THR A 228 -12.71 4.27 16.46
N PRO A 229 -12.13 3.06 16.29
CA PRO A 229 -12.12 2.38 15.01
C PRO A 229 -13.55 2.08 14.52
N THR A 230 -13.75 2.12 13.21
CA THR A 230 -14.95 1.55 12.59
C THR A 230 -14.87 0.02 12.62
N PHE A 231 -16.00 -0.64 12.38
CA PHE A 231 -15.99 -2.11 12.31
C PHE A 231 -15.15 -2.61 11.12
N ASP A 232 -15.16 -1.90 9.98
CA ASP A 232 -14.35 -2.26 8.83
C ASP A 232 -12.85 -2.15 9.15
N GLU A 233 -12.41 -1.10 9.85
CA GLU A 233 -11.01 -0.96 10.29
C GLU A 233 -10.61 -2.08 11.26
N TYR A 234 -11.51 -2.42 12.20
CA TYR A 234 -11.29 -3.51 13.15
C TYR A 234 -11.19 -4.87 12.44
N ALA A 235 -12.13 -5.19 11.56
CA ALA A 235 -12.14 -6.45 10.82
C ALA A 235 -10.94 -6.56 9.86
N MET A 236 -10.54 -5.46 9.21
CA MET A 236 -9.37 -5.42 8.35
C MET A 236 -8.06 -5.57 9.14
N TYR A 237 -7.98 -4.98 10.35
CA TYR A 237 -6.86 -5.24 11.26
C TYR A 237 -6.80 -6.71 11.68
N PHE A 238 -7.94 -7.36 11.95
CA PHE A 238 -7.98 -8.80 12.23
C PHE A 238 -7.55 -9.64 11.02
N ALA A 239 -7.95 -9.28 9.81
CA ALA A 239 -7.49 -9.93 8.59
C ALA A 239 -5.96 -9.79 8.44
N PHE A 240 -5.41 -8.60 8.69
CA PHE A 240 -3.97 -8.38 8.70
C PHE A 240 -3.26 -9.19 9.78
N ALA A 241 -3.78 -9.21 11.02
CA ALA A 241 -3.21 -10.02 12.10
C ALA A 241 -3.22 -11.51 11.77
N ALA A 242 -4.30 -12.00 11.14
CA ALA A 242 -4.36 -13.36 10.63
C ALA A 242 -3.32 -13.59 9.54
N ALA A 243 -3.04 -12.64 8.65
CA ALA A 243 -2.02 -12.77 7.61
C ALA A 243 -0.61 -13.04 8.18
N LEU A 244 -0.28 -12.48 9.35
CA LEU A 244 1.06 -12.54 9.95
C LEU A 244 1.54 -13.97 10.28
N ARG A 245 0.62 -14.94 10.40
CA ARG A 245 0.99 -16.35 10.63
C ARG A 245 1.39 -17.10 9.36
N SER A 246 1.08 -16.53 8.18
CA SER A 246 1.33 -17.16 6.89
C SER A 246 2.83 -17.32 6.69
N ALA A 247 3.21 -18.51 6.21
CA ALA A 247 4.56 -18.80 5.77
C ALA A 247 4.63 -19.16 4.27
N ASP A 248 3.67 -18.67 3.48
CA ASP A 248 3.74 -18.73 2.02
C ASP A 248 4.98 -17.94 1.53
N LEU A 249 5.72 -18.56 0.61
CA LEU A 249 6.94 -18.00 0.02
C LEU A 249 6.68 -16.82 -0.91
N SER A 250 5.43 -16.62 -1.35
CA SER A 250 5.05 -15.56 -2.28
C SER A 250 4.62 -14.27 -1.57
N ARG A 251 3.65 -14.36 -0.65
CA ARG A 251 3.01 -13.21 0.00
C ARG A 251 2.35 -13.63 1.31
N GLN A 252 2.10 -12.67 2.20
CA GLN A 252 1.25 -12.88 3.38
C GLN A 252 -0.10 -12.22 3.15
N VAL A 253 -1.16 -13.02 3.12
CA VAL A 253 -2.54 -12.61 2.89
C VAL A 253 -3.41 -13.16 4.02
N GLY A 254 -4.31 -12.33 4.52
CA GLY A 254 -5.28 -12.72 5.52
C GLY A 254 -6.68 -12.27 5.14
N ALA A 255 -7.66 -13.03 5.61
CA ALA A 255 -9.07 -12.75 5.39
C ALA A 255 -9.89 -12.99 6.65
N VAL A 256 -10.99 -12.26 6.79
CA VAL A 256 -11.96 -12.37 7.88
C VAL A 256 -13.35 -12.38 7.29
N ILE A 257 -14.23 -13.23 7.81
CA ILE A 257 -15.66 -13.15 7.54
C ILE A 257 -16.35 -12.62 8.79
N ALA A 258 -17.20 -11.61 8.61
CA ALA A 258 -17.97 -11.03 9.68
C ALA A 258 -19.44 -10.84 9.29
N LYS A 259 -20.32 -10.83 10.29
CA LYS A 259 -21.75 -10.57 10.14
C LYS A 259 -22.27 -9.87 11.38
N ASN A 260 -23.15 -8.89 11.23
CA ASN A 260 -23.74 -8.13 12.34
C ASN A 260 -22.68 -7.55 13.30
N SER A 261 -21.58 -7.00 12.75
CA SER A 261 -20.44 -6.49 13.51
C SER A 261 -19.80 -7.53 14.45
N GLN A 262 -19.79 -8.80 14.05
CA GLN A 262 -19.11 -9.89 14.74
C GLN A 262 -18.25 -10.68 13.76
N VAL A 263 -17.01 -10.95 14.15
CA VAL A 263 -16.10 -11.83 13.41
C VAL A 263 -16.59 -13.27 13.56
N LEU A 264 -16.87 -13.93 12.43
CA LEU A 264 -17.32 -15.32 12.38
C LEU A 264 -16.13 -16.27 12.21
N SER A 265 -15.20 -15.93 11.30
CA SER A 265 -14.03 -16.73 11.00
C SER A 265 -12.88 -15.87 10.47
N HIS A 266 -11.71 -16.47 10.39
CA HIS A 266 -10.52 -15.91 9.78
C HIS A 266 -9.78 -16.97 8.97
N GLY A 267 -8.95 -16.52 8.03
CA GLY A 267 -8.08 -17.35 7.22
C GLY A 267 -6.78 -16.62 6.90
N ALA A 268 -5.73 -17.39 6.64
CA ALA A 268 -4.46 -16.92 6.12
C ALA A 268 -4.11 -17.78 4.90
N ASN A 269 -3.32 -17.27 3.97
CA ASN A 269 -2.80 -18.14 2.91
C ASN A 269 -1.70 -19.04 3.48
N ASP A 270 -1.91 -20.35 3.52
CA ASP A 270 -0.89 -21.31 3.95
C ASP A 270 -1.16 -22.71 3.40
N SER A 271 -0.21 -23.62 3.61
CA SER A 271 -0.37 -25.03 3.26
C SER A 271 -1.44 -25.70 4.15
N PRO A 272 -2.40 -26.44 3.56
CA PRO A 272 -3.43 -27.14 4.31
C PRO A 272 -2.86 -28.35 5.05
N ALA A 273 -3.40 -28.62 6.24
CA ALA A 273 -3.04 -29.76 7.07
C ALA A 273 -4.04 -30.92 6.93
N TYR A 274 -3.56 -32.15 7.15
CA TYR A 274 -4.43 -33.32 7.28
C TYR A 274 -5.40 -33.13 8.46
N GLY A 275 -6.67 -33.51 8.29
CA GLY A 275 -7.73 -33.29 9.28
C GLY A 275 -8.39 -31.90 9.21
N GLY A 276 -7.89 -31.00 8.37
CA GLY A 276 -8.45 -29.67 8.13
C GLY A 276 -7.67 -28.54 8.79
N GLY A 277 -7.91 -27.32 8.32
CA GLY A 277 -7.15 -26.14 8.73
C GLY A 277 -5.76 -26.07 8.08
N LEU A 278 -4.91 -25.24 8.66
CA LEU A 278 -3.57 -24.93 8.17
C LEU A 278 -2.51 -25.40 9.17
N TYR A 279 -1.30 -25.62 8.69
CA TYR A 279 -0.18 -25.95 9.57
C TYR A 279 0.09 -24.86 10.62
N TRP A 280 0.52 -25.33 11.80
CA TRP A 280 0.99 -24.52 12.92
C TRP A 280 2.30 -25.13 13.43
N PRO A 281 3.24 -24.30 13.93
CA PRO A 281 4.33 -24.80 14.75
C PRO A 281 3.76 -25.44 16.03
N ILE A 282 4.31 -26.57 16.43
CA ILE A 282 3.94 -27.28 17.67
C ILE A 282 5.05 -27.13 18.70
N VAL A 283 4.71 -27.17 19.99
CA VAL A 283 5.71 -27.13 21.07
C VAL A 283 5.86 -28.51 21.67
N GLU A 284 7.01 -29.12 21.47
CA GLU A 284 7.36 -30.45 22.01
C GLU A 284 8.60 -30.32 22.89
N GLU A 285 8.49 -30.75 24.15
CA GLU A 285 9.59 -30.67 25.14
C GLU A 285 10.24 -29.27 25.26
N GLY A 286 9.43 -28.21 25.09
CA GLY A 286 9.89 -26.82 25.15
C GLY A 286 10.58 -26.31 23.88
N LYS A 287 10.64 -27.12 22.81
CA LYS A 287 11.14 -26.71 21.49
C LYS A 287 9.97 -26.45 20.55
N VAL A 288 10.08 -25.39 19.75
CA VAL A 288 9.14 -25.12 18.65
C VAL A 288 9.55 -25.99 17.47
N CYS A 289 8.71 -26.96 17.13
CA CYS A 289 8.92 -27.90 16.04
C CYS A 289 7.94 -27.57 14.90
N GLU A 290 8.44 -27.64 13.67
CA GLU A 290 7.60 -27.57 12.48
C GLU A 290 7.18 -28.98 12.08
N PRO A 291 5.91 -29.22 11.74
CA PRO A 291 5.49 -30.51 11.19
C PRO A 291 6.27 -30.85 9.91
N ASP A 292 6.86 -32.05 9.87
CA ASP A 292 7.69 -32.52 8.77
C ASP A 292 6.97 -32.41 7.42
N ASN A 293 7.62 -31.76 6.45
CA ASN A 293 7.14 -31.59 5.08
C ASN A 293 5.74 -30.92 4.94
N GLY A 294 5.25 -30.25 5.98
CA GLY A 294 3.93 -29.63 5.97
C GLY A 294 3.85 -28.45 4.98
N ARG A 295 4.87 -27.59 5.01
CA ARG A 295 4.91 -26.30 4.30
C ARG A 295 5.99 -26.27 3.22
N ASP A 296 5.78 -25.44 2.23
CA ASP A 296 6.63 -25.39 1.03
C ASP A 296 8.11 -25.09 1.34
N TYR A 297 8.43 -24.32 2.39
CA TYR A 297 9.81 -24.04 2.80
C TYR A 297 10.53 -25.22 3.47
N ASN A 298 9.81 -26.23 3.99
CA ASN A 298 10.39 -27.39 4.67
C ASN A 298 10.22 -28.70 3.88
N ARG A 299 9.81 -28.61 2.61
CA ARG A 299 9.70 -29.75 1.70
C ARG A 299 10.91 -29.87 0.81
N THR A 300 11.30 -31.11 0.54
CA THR A 300 12.36 -31.44 -0.41
C THR A 300 11.78 -31.93 -1.73
N ILE A 301 12.40 -31.52 -2.84
CA ILE A 301 12.09 -31.98 -4.18
C ILE A 301 13.37 -32.32 -4.93
N ALA A 302 13.36 -33.42 -5.68
CA ALA A 302 14.43 -33.74 -6.61
C ALA A 302 14.23 -32.96 -7.92
N THR A 303 15.22 -32.17 -8.30
CA THR A 303 15.28 -31.47 -9.59
C THR A 303 16.46 -32.00 -10.41
N PRO A 304 16.56 -31.68 -11.71
CA PRO A 304 17.74 -32.03 -12.51
C PRO A 304 19.06 -31.49 -11.95
N SER A 305 19.04 -30.43 -11.15
CA SER A 305 20.21 -29.85 -10.48
C SER A 305 20.49 -30.43 -9.09
N GLY A 306 19.69 -31.41 -8.62
CA GLY A 306 19.84 -32.07 -7.32
C GLY A 306 18.62 -31.93 -6.42
N GLU A 307 18.75 -32.37 -5.17
CA GLU A 307 17.70 -32.18 -4.16
C GLU A 307 17.70 -30.74 -3.64
N HIS A 308 16.52 -30.12 -3.64
CA HIS A 308 16.33 -28.76 -3.13
C HIS A 308 15.29 -28.79 -2.02
N THR A 309 15.62 -28.21 -0.87
CA THR A 309 14.69 -28.02 0.25
C THR A 309 14.21 -26.59 0.26
N GLY A 310 12.88 -26.41 0.32
CA GLY A 310 12.24 -25.11 0.27
C GLY A 310 12.02 -24.64 -1.15
N TYR A 311 10.78 -24.74 -1.65
CA TYR A 311 10.45 -24.33 -3.00
C TYR A 311 9.00 -23.85 -3.11
N ASP A 312 8.77 -22.86 -3.97
CA ASP A 312 7.41 -22.44 -4.37
C ASP A 312 6.88 -23.45 -5.39
N SER A 313 5.89 -24.25 -5.00
CA SER A 313 5.34 -25.31 -5.85
C SER A 313 4.75 -24.77 -7.15
N ASN A 314 4.11 -23.59 -7.08
CA ASN A 314 3.53 -22.95 -8.24
C ASN A 314 4.60 -22.48 -9.22
N ARG A 315 5.67 -21.86 -8.71
CA ARG A 315 6.80 -21.44 -9.55
C ARG A 315 7.46 -22.62 -10.26
N ILE A 316 7.73 -23.70 -9.53
CA ILE A 316 8.34 -24.91 -10.12
C ILE A 316 7.47 -25.49 -11.23
N GLU A 317 6.15 -25.56 -11.03
CA GLU A 317 5.26 -26.11 -12.04
C GLU A 317 5.14 -25.21 -13.27
N ARG A 318 5.11 -23.88 -13.10
CA ARG A 318 5.20 -22.96 -14.24
C ARG A 318 6.49 -23.12 -15.03
N ASP A 319 7.63 -23.25 -14.35
CA ASP A 319 8.92 -23.45 -15.02
C ASP A 319 8.91 -24.76 -15.81
N ARG A 320 8.29 -25.83 -15.29
CA ARG A 320 8.09 -27.08 -16.04
C ARG A 320 7.19 -26.92 -17.26
N ILE A 321 6.10 -26.16 -17.15
CA ILE A 321 5.21 -25.87 -18.29
C ILE A 321 6.00 -25.11 -19.37
N ILE A 322 6.76 -24.08 -18.98
CA ILE A 322 7.60 -23.31 -19.90
C ILE A 322 8.62 -24.23 -20.58
N GLU A 323 9.36 -25.05 -19.84
CA GLU A 323 10.34 -25.97 -20.41
C GLU A 323 9.68 -27.05 -21.30
N GLY A 324 8.47 -27.50 -20.95
CA GLY A 324 7.66 -28.41 -21.76
C GLY A 324 7.23 -27.81 -23.11
N ILE A 325 7.08 -26.49 -23.19
CA ILE A 325 6.85 -25.76 -24.45
C ILE A 325 8.17 -25.55 -25.19
N VAL A 326 9.20 -25.04 -24.51
CA VAL A 326 10.51 -24.70 -25.09
C VAL A 326 11.22 -25.93 -25.66
N SER A 327 11.09 -27.10 -25.04
CA SER A 327 11.68 -28.35 -25.55
C SER A 327 11.11 -28.81 -26.90
N LYS A 328 9.93 -28.32 -27.31
CA LYS A 328 9.27 -28.68 -28.57
C LYS A 328 9.70 -27.83 -29.77
N VAL A 329 10.49 -26.78 -29.55
CA VAL A 329 11.01 -25.92 -30.62
C VAL A 329 12.50 -26.19 -30.90
N PRO A 330 13.00 -25.85 -32.11
CA PRO A 330 14.43 -25.97 -32.45
C PRO A 330 15.33 -25.23 -31.46
N GLU A 331 16.54 -25.75 -31.23
CA GLU A 331 17.49 -25.22 -30.24
C GLU A 331 17.81 -23.72 -30.47
N SER A 332 17.84 -23.28 -31.72
CA SER A 332 18.10 -21.88 -32.10
C SER A 332 17.12 -20.88 -31.46
N ASP A 333 15.88 -21.29 -31.23
CA ASP A 333 14.79 -20.39 -30.86
C ASP A 333 14.49 -20.45 -29.35
N ARG A 334 15.07 -21.42 -28.64
CA ARG A 334 14.73 -21.74 -27.24
C ARG A 334 15.03 -20.59 -26.28
N SER A 335 16.16 -19.90 -26.45
CA SER A 335 16.58 -18.80 -25.57
C SER A 335 15.61 -17.61 -25.67
N GLN A 336 15.30 -17.20 -26.90
CA GLN A 336 14.36 -16.11 -27.19
C GLN A 336 12.94 -16.46 -26.73
N LEU A 337 12.46 -17.67 -27.03
CA LEU A 337 11.13 -18.11 -26.62
C LEU A 337 11.00 -18.14 -25.09
N ARG A 338 12.01 -18.61 -24.37
CA ARG A 338 12.01 -18.63 -22.90
C ARG A 338 11.83 -17.24 -22.32
N GLU A 339 12.50 -16.23 -22.88
CA GLU A 339 12.36 -14.84 -22.44
C GLU A 339 10.96 -14.28 -22.75
N LEU A 340 10.42 -14.57 -23.93
CA LEU A 340 9.06 -14.17 -24.30
C LEU A 340 8.01 -14.80 -23.39
N LEU A 341 8.13 -16.09 -23.08
CA LEU A 341 7.19 -16.81 -22.20
C LEU A 341 7.24 -16.27 -20.77
N LYS A 342 8.44 -15.94 -20.25
CA LYS A 342 8.60 -15.31 -18.92
C LYS A 342 7.94 -13.92 -18.83
N ARG A 343 7.79 -13.23 -19.96
CA ARG A 343 7.10 -11.92 -20.05
C ARG A 343 5.62 -12.04 -20.42
N SER A 344 5.13 -13.25 -20.67
CA SER A 344 3.74 -13.52 -21.03
C SER A 344 2.85 -13.81 -19.81
N GLN A 345 1.55 -13.91 -20.04
CA GLN A 345 0.56 -14.27 -19.00
C GLN A 345 0.77 -15.66 -18.38
N ILE A 346 1.54 -16.55 -19.01
CA ILE A 346 1.89 -17.86 -18.42
C ILE A 346 2.65 -17.69 -17.10
N ALA A 347 3.45 -16.62 -16.98
CA ALA A 347 4.18 -16.30 -15.76
C ALA A 347 3.27 -15.82 -14.62
N ASP A 348 1.99 -15.52 -14.88
CA ASP A 348 1.02 -15.04 -13.88
C ASP A 348 0.13 -16.18 -13.32
N LEU A 349 0.27 -17.44 -13.78
CA LEU A 349 -0.49 -18.57 -13.25
C LEU A 349 -0.23 -18.80 -11.75
N THR A 350 -1.27 -19.20 -11.01
CA THR A 350 -1.24 -19.38 -9.54
C THR A 350 -1.84 -20.70 -9.05
N GLU A 351 -2.46 -21.46 -9.95
CA GLU A 351 -3.31 -22.61 -9.66
C GLU A 351 -2.56 -23.86 -9.17
N TYR A 352 -1.24 -23.91 -9.34
CA TYR A 352 -0.41 -25.05 -8.99
C TYR A 352 0.23 -24.93 -7.59
N GLY A 353 -0.15 -23.89 -6.84
CA GLY A 353 0.25 -23.70 -5.45
C GLY A 353 -0.40 -24.74 -4.52
N ARG A 354 0.37 -25.27 -3.55
CA ARG A 354 -0.20 -26.07 -2.45
C ARG A 354 -0.99 -25.22 -1.45
N VAL A 355 -0.69 -23.94 -1.41
CA VAL A 355 -1.27 -22.96 -0.49
C VAL A 355 -2.76 -22.76 -0.79
N VAL A 356 -3.59 -22.93 0.24
CA VAL A 356 -4.99 -22.49 0.20
C VAL A 356 -5.01 -20.98 0.41
N HIS A 357 -5.79 -20.25 -0.38
CA HIS A 357 -5.90 -18.80 -0.23
C HIS A 357 -6.64 -18.40 1.05
N ALA A 358 -6.33 -17.21 1.56
CA ALA A 358 -6.90 -16.72 2.82
C ALA A 358 -8.45 -16.66 2.79
N GLU A 359 -9.04 -16.21 1.68
CA GLU A 359 -10.50 -16.12 1.52
C GLU A 359 -11.16 -17.50 1.54
N MET A 360 -10.53 -18.47 0.86
CA MET A 360 -11.01 -19.85 0.84
C MET A 360 -10.91 -20.47 2.23
N GLU A 361 -9.80 -20.27 2.94
CA GLU A 361 -9.63 -20.78 4.29
C GLU A 361 -10.62 -20.13 5.27
N ALA A 362 -10.92 -18.84 5.15
CA ALA A 362 -11.92 -18.19 5.99
C ALA A 362 -13.32 -18.81 5.77
N LEU A 363 -13.68 -19.14 4.53
CA LEU A 363 -14.91 -19.86 4.20
C LEU A 363 -14.92 -21.30 4.72
N LEU A 364 -13.81 -22.03 4.55
CA LEU A 364 -13.67 -23.39 5.07
C LEU A 364 -13.70 -23.42 6.60
N SER A 365 -13.15 -22.40 7.25
CA SER A 365 -13.17 -22.22 8.71
C SER A 365 -14.60 -22.06 9.23
N CYS A 366 -15.45 -21.29 8.53
CA CYS A 366 -16.89 -21.25 8.80
C CYS A 366 -17.52 -22.66 8.70
N GLY A 367 -17.22 -23.40 7.63
CA GLY A 367 -17.73 -24.77 7.43
C GLY A 367 -17.31 -25.73 8.55
N ARG A 368 -16.04 -25.71 8.95
CA ARG A 368 -15.53 -26.54 10.05
C ARG A 368 -16.14 -26.17 11.41
N ALA A 369 -16.41 -24.89 11.64
CA ALA A 369 -17.03 -24.40 12.86
C ALA A 369 -18.56 -24.56 12.89
N GLY A 370 -19.19 -24.96 11.77
CA GLY A 370 -20.65 -25.03 11.66
C GLY A 370 -21.33 -23.65 11.66
N VAL A 371 -20.61 -22.59 11.28
CA VAL A 371 -21.14 -21.22 11.22
C VAL A 371 -21.41 -20.85 9.77
N SER A 372 -22.60 -20.27 9.50
CA SER A 372 -22.98 -19.89 8.14
C SER A 372 -22.34 -18.54 7.74
N PRO A 373 -21.62 -18.46 6.60
CA PRO A 373 -21.13 -17.20 6.04
C PRO A 373 -22.20 -16.42 5.26
N LEU A 374 -23.38 -17.00 5.04
CA LEU A 374 -24.45 -16.43 4.21
C LEU A 374 -24.86 -15.03 4.70
N GLY A 375 -24.88 -14.06 3.79
CA GLY A 375 -25.18 -12.65 4.09
C GLY A 375 -24.05 -11.93 4.85
N GLY A 376 -22.87 -12.54 4.94
CA GLY A 376 -21.69 -11.97 5.60
C GLY A 376 -20.94 -10.97 4.73
N THR A 377 -20.00 -10.27 5.36
CA THR A 377 -18.97 -9.46 4.72
C THR A 377 -17.61 -10.14 4.85
N LEU A 378 -16.88 -10.27 3.75
CA LEU A 378 -15.50 -10.76 3.74
C LEU A 378 -14.53 -9.57 3.66
N TYR A 379 -13.56 -9.53 4.56
CA TYR A 379 -12.46 -8.56 4.57
C TYR A 379 -11.19 -9.30 4.13
N SER A 380 -10.46 -8.80 3.14
CA SER A 380 -9.20 -9.40 2.68
C SER A 380 -8.09 -8.36 2.59
N THR A 381 -6.88 -8.72 3.00
CA THR A 381 -5.74 -7.82 2.86
C THR A 381 -5.36 -7.60 1.40
N THR A 382 -5.76 -8.48 0.48
CA THR A 382 -5.48 -8.41 -0.95
C THR A 382 -6.77 -8.58 -1.77
N PHE A 383 -6.81 -8.05 -2.99
CA PHE A 383 -7.94 -8.29 -3.90
C PHE A 383 -8.11 -9.81 -4.18
N PRO A 384 -9.32 -10.40 -3.99
CA PRO A 384 -9.54 -11.83 -4.25
C PRO A 384 -9.36 -12.22 -5.71
N CYS A 385 -8.61 -13.30 -5.99
CA CYS A 385 -8.46 -13.81 -7.36
C CYS A 385 -9.78 -14.39 -7.92
N HIS A 386 -9.84 -14.68 -9.23
CA HIS A 386 -11.01 -15.29 -9.88
C HIS A 386 -11.38 -16.63 -9.25
N ASN A 387 -10.38 -17.38 -8.78
CA ASN A 387 -10.61 -18.64 -8.09
C ASN A 387 -11.24 -18.44 -6.70
N CYS A 388 -10.89 -17.38 -5.96
CA CYS A 388 -11.56 -17.04 -4.70
C CYS A 388 -12.96 -16.49 -4.96
N ALA A 389 -13.13 -15.62 -5.96
CA ALA A 389 -14.39 -14.94 -6.27
C ALA A 389 -15.56 -15.92 -6.45
N LYS A 390 -15.38 -17.00 -7.22
CA LYS A 390 -16.45 -18.01 -7.38
C LYS A 390 -16.88 -18.67 -6.06
N HIS A 391 -15.95 -18.87 -5.11
CA HIS A 391 -16.28 -19.44 -3.80
C HIS A 391 -17.00 -18.43 -2.92
N ILE A 392 -16.59 -17.16 -2.97
CA ILE A 392 -17.25 -16.05 -2.27
C ILE A 392 -18.71 -15.93 -2.72
N ILE A 393 -18.94 -15.94 -4.04
CA ILE A 393 -20.28 -15.89 -4.64
C ILE A 393 -21.09 -17.12 -4.21
N ALA A 394 -20.54 -18.32 -4.38
CA ALA A 394 -21.23 -19.57 -4.05
C ALA A 394 -21.56 -19.71 -2.55
N ALA A 395 -20.76 -19.11 -1.67
CA ALA A 395 -21.00 -19.09 -0.23
C ALA A 395 -22.11 -18.10 0.21
N GLY A 396 -22.57 -17.24 -0.71
CA GLY A 396 -23.58 -16.23 -0.43
C GLY A 396 -23.06 -15.06 0.41
N ILE A 397 -21.78 -14.69 0.27
CA ILE A 397 -21.24 -13.43 0.81
C ILE A 397 -21.89 -12.26 0.06
N GLU A 398 -22.27 -11.20 0.77
CA GLU A 398 -22.91 -10.01 0.17
C GLU A 398 -21.94 -8.88 -0.15
N ARG A 399 -20.84 -8.78 0.62
CA ARG A 399 -19.89 -7.67 0.54
C ARG A 399 -18.46 -8.17 0.75
N VAL A 400 -17.53 -7.61 -0.01
CA VAL A 400 -16.09 -7.88 0.06
C VAL A 400 -15.37 -6.54 0.18
N VAL A 401 -14.58 -6.38 1.24
CA VAL A 401 -13.77 -5.18 1.51
C VAL A 401 -12.29 -5.57 1.39
N TYR A 402 -11.49 -4.83 0.61
CA TYR A 402 -10.09 -5.22 0.36
C TYR A 402 -9.10 -4.04 0.32
N ILE A 403 -7.84 -4.26 0.72
CA ILE A 403 -6.80 -3.20 0.70
C ILE A 403 -6.11 -3.05 -0.66
N GLU A 404 -5.42 -4.11 -1.13
CA GLU A 404 -4.54 -3.94 -2.30
C GLU A 404 -5.33 -3.55 -3.54
N PRO A 405 -4.89 -2.52 -4.28
CA PRO A 405 -5.68 -2.03 -5.39
C PRO A 405 -5.59 -3.04 -6.53
N TYR A 406 -6.76 -3.53 -6.91
CA TYR A 406 -7.18 -3.80 -8.27
C TYR A 406 -6.56 -4.97 -9.06
N PRO A 407 -7.38 -5.64 -9.89
CA PRO A 407 -7.15 -7.01 -10.26
C PRO A 407 -6.46 -7.16 -11.61
N LYS A 408 -5.33 -7.87 -11.60
CA LYS A 408 -5.08 -8.88 -12.66
C LYS A 408 -6.10 -10.02 -12.62
N SER A 409 -6.88 -10.11 -11.54
CA SER A 409 -7.94 -11.10 -11.37
C SER A 409 -9.06 -10.92 -12.41
N LYS A 410 -9.44 -12.03 -13.04
CA LYS A 410 -10.56 -12.11 -13.96
C LYS A 410 -11.92 -12.15 -13.27
N ALA A 411 -11.99 -11.86 -11.96
CA ALA A 411 -13.22 -11.96 -11.18
C ALA A 411 -14.37 -11.13 -11.77
N LEU A 412 -14.13 -9.89 -12.19
CA LEU A 412 -15.17 -9.03 -12.77
C LEU A 412 -15.56 -9.48 -14.19
N GLU A 413 -14.60 -9.96 -14.97
CA GLU A 413 -14.84 -10.44 -16.33
C GLU A 413 -15.62 -11.75 -16.36
N PHE A 414 -15.35 -12.66 -15.41
CA PHE A 414 -15.98 -13.98 -15.35
C PHE A 414 -17.30 -14.00 -14.57
N HIS A 415 -17.53 -13.00 -13.74
CA HIS A 415 -18.70 -12.93 -12.86
C HIS A 415 -19.37 -11.56 -12.90
N ASP A 416 -19.42 -10.93 -14.09
CA ASP A 416 -20.07 -9.63 -14.29
C ASP A 416 -21.57 -9.67 -13.97
N ASP A 417 -22.19 -10.84 -14.08
CA ASP A 417 -23.56 -11.15 -13.68
C ASP A 417 -23.78 -11.08 -12.16
N SER A 418 -22.77 -11.48 -11.39
CA SER A 418 -22.88 -11.75 -9.95
C SER A 418 -22.07 -10.78 -9.07
N VAL A 419 -21.12 -10.03 -9.63
CA VAL A 419 -20.22 -9.13 -8.91
C VAL A 419 -20.43 -7.69 -9.37
N HIS A 420 -20.47 -6.77 -8.42
CA HIS A 420 -20.35 -5.34 -8.67
C HIS A 420 -19.06 -4.84 -8.04
N PHE A 421 -18.37 -3.94 -8.75
CA PHE A 421 -17.29 -3.18 -8.18
C PHE A 421 -17.75 -1.76 -7.85
N GLY A 422 -17.50 -1.32 -6.62
CA GLY A 422 -17.65 0.08 -6.23
C GLY A 422 -18.21 0.23 -4.82
N PHE A 423 -18.35 1.48 -4.39
CA PHE A 423 -18.95 1.80 -3.08
C PHE A 423 -20.49 1.77 -3.11
N GLN A 424 -21.09 1.74 -4.30
CA GLN A 424 -22.54 1.75 -4.44
C GLN A 424 -23.07 0.33 -4.34
N LYS A 425 -24.03 0.08 -3.44
CA LYS A 425 -24.65 -1.24 -3.32
C LYS A 425 -25.54 -1.50 -4.53
N VAL A 426 -25.31 -2.62 -5.21
CA VAL A 426 -26.17 -3.13 -6.29
C VAL A 426 -26.92 -4.35 -5.81
N GLU A 427 -28.24 -4.38 -6.05
CA GLU A 427 -29.06 -5.53 -5.67
C GLU A 427 -28.65 -6.79 -6.44
N LYS A 428 -28.75 -7.96 -5.78
CA LYS A 428 -28.47 -9.29 -6.34
C LYS A 428 -27.04 -9.47 -6.85
N LYS A 429 -26.09 -8.63 -6.41
CA LYS A 429 -24.66 -8.80 -6.68
C LYS A 429 -23.85 -8.75 -5.39
N VAL A 430 -22.72 -9.44 -5.39
CA VAL A 430 -21.71 -9.30 -4.34
C VAL A 430 -20.97 -7.99 -4.55
N ASN A 431 -20.97 -7.12 -3.55
CA ASN A 431 -20.29 -5.83 -3.65
C ASN A 431 -18.80 -5.96 -3.32
N PHE A 432 -17.92 -5.74 -4.29
CA PHE A 432 -16.48 -5.65 -4.06
C PHE A 432 -16.10 -4.17 -3.96
N GLU A 433 -15.64 -3.76 -2.79
CA GLU A 433 -15.28 -2.38 -2.51
C GLU A 433 -13.88 -2.27 -1.89
N PRO A 434 -13.13 -1.22 -2.23
CA PRO A 434 -11.86 -0.96 -1.57
C PRO A 434 -12.05 -0.54 -0.12
N PHE A 435 -11.07 -0.88 0.71
CA PHE A 435 -11.02 -0.50 2.11
C PHE A 435 -10.83 1.01 2.27
N VAL A 436 -11.55 1.61 3.21
CA VAL A 436 -11.45 3.02 3.57
C VAL A 436 -11.30 3.13 5.08
N GLY A 437 -10.32 3.92 5.53
CA GLY A 437 -10.03 4.12 6.94
C GLY A 437 -8.54 3.97 7.29
N VAL A 438 -8.27 3.74 8.56
CA VAL A 438 -6.93 3.50 9.10
C VAL A 438 -6.39 2.16 8.62
N GLY A 439 -5.26 2.20 7.93
CA GLY A 439 -4.55 1.01 7.49
C GLY A 439 -4.08 0.15 8.68
N PRO A 440 -4.03 -1.18 8.52
CA PRO A 440 -3.78 -2.10 9.62
C PRO A 440 -2.40 -1.90 10.27
N ARG A 441 -1.42 -1.40 9.50
CA ARG A 441 -0.07 -1.06 9.98
C ARG A 441 -0.09 -0.07 11.15
N ARG A 442 -0.99 0.92 11.13
CA ARG A 442 -1.09 1.98 12.14
C ARG A 442 -2.26 1.80 13.10
N PHE A 443 -3.06 0.76 12.92
CA PHE A 443 -4.25 0.52 13.72
C PHE A 443 -3.96 0.51 15.22
N PHE A 444 -2.98 -0.31 15.65
CA PHE A 444 -2.62 -0.41 17.07
C PHE A 444 -2.10 0.93 17.61
N ASP A 445 -1.16 1.57 16.92
CA ASP A 445 -0.59 2.86 17.34
C ASP A 445 -1.65 3.96 17.46
N LEU A 446 -2.56 4.06 16.49
CA LEU A 446 -3.54 5.15 16.40
C LEU A 446 -4.75 4.94 17.30
N PHE A 447 -5.12 3.70 17.63
CA PHE A 447 -6.27 3.43 18.51
C PHE A 447 -5.88 3.01 19.94
N SER A 448 -4.61 2.71 20.23
CA SER A 448 -4.12 2.43 21.59
C SER A 448 -4.07 3.70 22.45
N TYR A 449 -4.52 3.62 23.69
CA TYR A 449 -4.56 4.76 24.62
C TYR A 449 -3.23 4.99 25.36
N ARG A 450 -2.51 3.91 25.72
CA ARG A 450 -1.37 3.90 26.67
C ARG A 450 -0.14 3.10 26.24
N HIS A 451 -0.26 2.32 25.17
CA HIS A 451 0.73 1.29 24.82
C HIS A 451 1.19 1.39 23.36
N GLY A 452 0.91 2.51 22.67
CA GLY A 452 1.36 2.76 21.31
C GLY A 452 2.69 3.52 21.27
N SER A 453 3.27 3.68 20.08
CA SER A 453 4.53 4.42 19.84
C SER A 453 4.40 5.96 19.92
N GLY A 454 3.36 6.47 20.58
CA GLY A 454 3.02 7.90 20.65
C GLY A 454 2.63 8.38 22.03
N ARG A 455 2.14 9.61 22.10
CA ARG A 455 1.64 10.17 23.36
C ARG A 455 0.36 9.46 23.81
N ASP A 456 0.21 9.35 25.13
CA ASP A 456 -1.06 8.96 25.74
C ASP A 456 -2.15 9.97 25.40
N VAL A 457 -3.38 9.47 25.25
CA VAL A 457 -4.54 10.30 24.91
C VAL A 457 -5.51 10.30 26.07
N GLU A 458 -5.44 11.30 26.96
CA GLU A 458 -6.39 11.39 28.07
C GLU A 458 -7.83 11.55 27.60
N ARG A 459 -8.76 10.82 28.25
CA ARG A 459 -10.20 10.81 27.90
C ARG A 459 -11.09 11.42 28.97
N GLN A 460 -10.63 11.44 30.21
CA GLN A 460 -11.40 11.98 31.32
C GLN A 460 -10.51 12.74 32.30
N GLN A 461 -11.13 13.69 33.00
CA GLN A 461 -10.57 14.36 34.16
C GLN A 461 -11.67 14.42 35.23
N ASP A 462 -11.34 13.98 36.44
CA ASP A 462 -12.26 13.98 37.60
C ASP A 462 -13.62 13.28 37.36
N GLY A 463 -13.63 12.22 36.54
CA GLY A 463 -14.85 11.48 36.20
C GLY A 463 -15.64 12.03 35.02
N TYR A 464 -15.23 13.18 34.46
CA TYR A 464 -15.89 13.83 33.34
C TYR A 464 -15.10 13.68 32.05
N ALA A 465 -15.81 13.50 30.94
CA ALA A 465 -15.22 13.45 29.61
C ALA A 465 -14.50 14.78 29.30
N LEU A 466 -13.26 14.69 28.81
CA LEU A 466 -12.49 15.86 28.39
C LEU A 466 -13.12 16.51 27.15
N THR A 467 -13.13 17.84 27.11
CA THR A 467 -13.46 18.57 25.89
C THR A 467 -12.22 18.65 25.01
N TRP A 468 -12.33 18.23 23.74
CA TRP A 468 -11.23 18.30 22.80
C TRP A 468 -11.24 19.65 22.06
N ASN A 469 -10.09 20.32 22.05
CA ASN A 469 -9.91 21.60 21.38
C ASN A 469 -8.98 21.43 20.17
N GLU A 470 -9.49 21.75 18.97
CA GLU A 470 -8.75 21.64 17.71
C GLU A 470 -7.50 22.52 17.66
N SER A 471 -7.56 23.75 18.19
CA SER A 471 -6.45 24.69 18.09
C SER A 471 -5.25 24.27 18.96
N GLU A 472 -5.52 23.53 20.04
CA GLU A 472 -4.53 23.02 20.99
C GLU A 472 -4.12 21.57 20.70
N ALA A 473 -4.76 20.94 19.71
CA ALA A 473 -4.50 19.56 19.36
C ALA A 473 -3.04 19.36 18.92
N SER A 474 -2.45 18.24 19.32
CA SER A 474 -1.10 17.83 18.94
C SER A 474 -1.12 16.43 18.37
N LEU A 475 -0.20 16.16 17.45
CA LEU A 475 -0.03 14.83 16.85
C LEU A 475 0.10 13.75 17.93
N LYS A 476 -0.55 12.62 17.66
CA LYS A 476 -0.46 11.43 18.51
C LYS A 476 0.91 10.76 18.37
N LEU A 477 1.32 10.50 17.13
CA LEU A 477 2.66 10.00 16.82
C LEU A 477 3.51 11.20 16.41
N GLN A 478 4.37 11.64 17.34
CA GLN A 478 5.22 12.81 17.18
C GLN A 478 6.59 12.39 16.66
N MET A 479 7.17 13.20 15.79
CA MET A 479 8.50 12.99 15.25
C MET A 479 9.55 13.68 16.13
N SER A 480 10.64 12.97 16.43
CA SER A 480 11.77 13.50 17.21
C SER A 480 12.73 14.31 16.32
N PRO A 481 12.96 15.61 16.61
CA PRO A 481 13.83 16.48 15.81
C PRO A 481 15.31 16.06 15.82
N PHE A 482 15.73 15.26 16.80
CA PHE A 482 17.11 14.78 16.90
C PHE A 482 17.46 13.76 15.82
N SER A 483 16.49 13.10 15.21
CA SER A 483 16.72 12.03 14.21
C SER A 483 16.60 12.55 12.78
N TYR A 484 15.47 13.15 12.40
CA TYR A 484 15.20 13.41 10.98
C TYR A 484 16.03 14.54 10.39
N LEU A 485 16.43 15.55 11.17
CA LEU A 485 17.23 16.67 10.67
C LEU A 485 18.63 16.21 10.22
N GLU A 486 19.23 15.27 10.95
CA GLU A 486 20.51 14.66 10.58
C GLU A 486 20.35 13.73 9.38
N LEU A 487 19.25 12.96 9.32
CA LEU A 487 18.94 12.08 8.19
C LEU A 487 18.67 12.87 6.89
N GLU A 488 18.02 14.04 6.98
CA GLU A 488 17.86 14.96 5.85
C GLU A 488 19.21 15.51 5.35
N GLN A 489 20.13 15.87 6.26
CA GLN A 489 21.48 16.28 5.89
C GLN A 489 22.26 15.16 5.21
N LEU A 490 22.12 13.92 5.70
CA LEU A 490 22.73 12.74 5.08
C LEU A 490 22.15 12.52 3.67
N ALA A 491 20.84 12.67 3.49
CA ALA A 491 20.21 12.59 2.17
C ALA A 491 20.78 13.63 1.19
N LEU A 492 20.96 14.89 1.62
CA LEU A 492 21.58 15.93 0.79
C LEU A 492 23.02 15.56 0.39
N LYS A 493 23.84 15.10 1.35
CA LYS A 493 25.22 14.67 1.08
C LYS A 493 25.28 13.51 0.11
N GLN A 494 24.38 12.54 0.23
CA GLN A 494 24.32 11.39 -0.66
C GLN A 494 24.00 11.82 -2.10
N ILE A 495 23.08 12.76 -2.29
CA ILE A 495 22.80 13.32 -3.63
C ILE A 495 24.03 14.04 -4.21
N GLN A 496 24.72 14.85 -3.41
CA GLN A 496 25.92 15.55 -3.86
C GLN A 496 27.04 14.59 -4.30
N ILE A 497 27.18 13.45 -3.62
CA ILE A 497 28.13 12.40 -4.04
C ILE A 497 27.71 11.82 -5.40
N HIS A 498 26.42 11.55 -5.62
CA HIS A 498 25.94 11.08 -6.91
C HIS A 498 26.17 12.11 -8.04
N GLU A 499 25.97 13.40 -7.78
CA GLU A 499 26.26 14.47 -8.74
C GLU A 499 27.75 14.55 -9.10
N LEU A 500 28.65 14.30 -8.14
CA LEU A 500 30.09 14.30 -8.36
C LEU A 500 30.56 13.06 -9.14
N GLN A 501 30.09 11.87 -8.77
CA GLN A 501 30.42 10.61 -9.46
C GLN A 501 29.85 10.54 -10.89
N GLY A 502 28.72 11.22 -11.14
CA GLY A 502 28.14 11.36 -12.48
C GLY A 502 29.00 12.22 -13.42
N ARG A 503 29.82 13.14 -12.89
CA ARG A 503 30.75 13.96 -13.70
C ARG A 503 32.03 13.22 -14.05
N GLU A 504 32.56 12.39 -13.14
CA GLU A 504 33.78 11.60 -13.38
C GLU A 504 33.59 10.45 -14.39
N ASN A 505 32.36 9.98 -14.62
CA ASN A 505 32.07 8.95 -15.64
C ASN A 505 31.77 9.52 -17.04
N HIS A 506 31.81 10.85 -17.20
CA HIS A 506 31.60 11.55 -18.47
C HIS A 506 32.83 12.33 -18.98
N GLU A 507 33.96 12.25 -18.26
CA GLU A 507 35.31 12.56 -18.76
C GLU A 507 36.04 11.25 -19.13
#